data_AF-A0A7C2XNV3-F1
#
_entry.id   AF-A0A7C2XNV3-F1
#
_cell.length_a   1.000
_cell.length_b   1.000
_cell.length_c   1.000
_cell.angle_alpha   90.00
_cell.angle_beta   90.00
_cell.angle_gamma   90.00
#
_symmetry.space_group_name_H-M   'P 1'
#
loop_
_entity.id
_entity.type
_entity.pdbx_description
1 polymer ?
#
loop_
_entity_poly.entity_id
_entity_poly.type
_entity_poly.pdbx_seq_one_letter_code
_entity_poly.pdbx_strand_id
1 'polypeptide(L)'
;MNVLAANPSSKYFRLLIFAGILSAYALFAYKLVSLPDRWLGALAVVFAAVIGLLWIGQRHMALLTALVVAIPLTGFDFSLYYNEKLGGDHRVAASLLDFTLLALWLRYMFSVPRPATGRSLQPGVLKWLLAGLFLLAVLSANFAKEPSLTLFEVIRLFRMIMLAMIVANSVNAPMALQRVVMVLLVMTMLEGFLAYAQKLSGGQLGIDLVGEPDKVMIQKLNTGDIEIRVGGTFGHANQLARFLGLVLPLALAVAIAGENKRYRLLAGATLVIGGVALVATLSRAA
;
A
#
# COMPACT_ATOMS: atom_id res chain seq x y z
N MET A 1 15.22 -47.69 11.88
CA MET A 1 15.49 -46.68 10.83
C MET A 1 14.45 -46.85 9.74
N ASN A 2 13.34 -46.09 9.80
CA ASN A 2 12.31 -46.12 8.77
C ASN A 2 12.51 -44.92 7.85
N VAL A 3 12.95 -45.19 6.63
CA VAL A 3 13.04 -44.23 5.54
C VAL A 3 11.60 -43.90 5.13
N LEU A 4 11.14 -42.70 5.50
CA LEU A 4 9.87 -42.16 5.06
C LEU A 4 9.89 -42.03 3.53
N ALA A 5 9.17 -42.91 2.85
CA ALA A 5 8.98 -42.87 1.41
C ALA A 5 8.37 -41.50 1.02
N ALA A 6 9.13 -40.72 0.24
CA ALA A 6 8.72 -39.39 -0.20
C ALA A 6 7.47 -39.50 -1.09
N ASN A 7 6.36 -38.94 -0.61
CA ASN A 7 5.06 -38.96 -1.27
C ASN A 7 5.16 -38.31 -2.68
N PRO A 8 4.92 -39.04 -3.78
CA PRO A 8 5.09 -38.54 -5.15
C PRO A 8 4.18 -37.35 -5.49
N SER A 9 3.08 -37.13 -4.75
CA SER A 9 2.20 -35.97 -4.89
C SER A 9 2.90 -34.63 -4.62
N SER A 10 3.92 -34.62 -3.75
CA SER A 10 4.75 -33.45 -3.43
C SER A 10 5.57 -32.97 -4.63
N LYS A 11 5.98 -33.87 -5.54
CA LYS A 11 6.80 -33.50 -6.70
C LYS A 11 6.00 -32.72 -7.73
N TYR A 12 4.78 -33.16 -8.05
CA TYR A 12 3.91 -32.48 -9.01
C TYR A 12 3.45 -31.11 -8.52
N PHE A 13 3.16 -30.97 -7.23
CA PHE A 13 2.80 -29.68 -6.63
C PHE A 13 3.93 -28.66 -6.73
N ARG A 14 5.18 -29.08 -6.47
CA ARG A 14 6.36 -28.21 -6.63
C ARG A 14 6.58 -27.81 -8.08
N LEU A 15 6.35 -28.73 -9.01
CA LEU A 15 6.53 -28.50 -10.45
C LEU A 15 5.50 -27.50 -10.99
N LEU A 16 4.25 -27.57 -10.51
CA LEU A 16 3.20 -26.59 -10.82
C LEU A 16 3.52 -25.19 -10.27
N ILE A 17 3.98 -25.09 -9.02
CA ILE A 17 4.41 -23.81 -8.45
C ILE A 17 5.57 -23.23 -9.26
N PHE A 18 6.55 -24.06 -9.61
CA PHE A 18 7.71 -23.60 -10.38
C PHE A 18 7.33 -23.13 -11.78
N ALA A 19 6.46 -23.87 -12.47
CA ALA A 19 5.92 -23.47 -13.78
C ALA A 19 5.10 -22.17 -13.71
N GLY A 20 4.32 -21.97 -12.64
CA GLY A 20 3.60 -20.73 -12.37
C GLY A 20 4.52 -19.53 -12.15
N ILE A 21 5.61 -19.71 -11.39
CA ILE A 21 6.62 -18.66 -11.17
C ILE A 21 7.34 -18.34 -12.49
N LEU A 22 7.69 -19.34 -13.29
CA LEU A 22 8.42 -19.16 -14.55
C LEU A 22 7.57 -18.44 -15.60
N SER A 23 6.28 -18.78 -15.69
CA SER A 23 5.33 -18.11 -16.58
C SER A 23 5.02 -16.68 -16.15
N ALA A 24 4.87 -16.43 -14.84
CA ALA A 24 4.74 -15.07 -14.30
C ALA A 24 5.99 -14.24 -14.58
N TYR A 25 7.20 -14.82 -14.43
CA TYR A 25 8.46 -14.17 -14.76
C TYR A 25 8.57 -13.83 -16.25
N ALA A 26 8.21 -14.77 -17.14
CA ALA A 26 8.25 -14.54 -18.58
C ALA A 26 7.28 -13.43 -19.02
N LEU A 27 6.07 -13.38 -18.47
CA LEU A 27 5.09 -12.31 -18.73
C LEU A 27 5.57 -10.96 -18.19
N PHE A 28 6.18 -10.96 -17.00
CA PHE A 28 6.78 -9.78 -16.41
C PHE A 28 7.94 -9.25 -17.27
N ALA A 29 8.85 -10.12 -17.67
CA ALA A 29 10.00 -9.78 -18.53
C ALA A 29 9.55 -9.26 -19.90
N TYR A 30 8.54 -9.88 -20.53
CA TYR A 30 7.97 -9.41 -21.79
C TYR A 30 7.42 -7.99 -21.69
N LYS A 31 6.64 -7.70 -20.63
CA LYS A 31 6.17 -6.34 -20.37
C LYS A 31 7.30 -5.37 -20.06
N LEU A 32 8.35 -5.82 -19.38
CA LEU A 32 9.51 -5.00 -19.04
C LEU A 32 10.30 -4.55 -20.28
N VAL A 33 10.44 -5.44 -21.27
CA VAL A 33 11.09 -5.14 -22.56
C VAL A 33 10.26 -4.18 -23.41
N SER A 34 8.94 -4.15 -23.23
CA SER A 34 8.06 -3.20 -23.93
C SER A 34 8.03 -1.79 -23.32
N LEU A 35 8.71 -1.56 -22.19
CA LEU A 35 8.75 -0.25 -21.55
C LEU A 35 9.77 0.67 -22.26
N PRO A 36 9.48 1.97 -22.43
CA PRO A 36 10.45 2.90 -23.01
C PRO A 36 11.73 2.99 -22.17
N ASP A 37 12.90 3.22 -22.79
CA ASP A 37 14.22 3.11 -22.12
C ASP A 37 14.39 3.96 -20.85
N ARG A 38 13.73 5.12 -20.77
CA ARG A 38 13.71 5.99 -19.58
C ARG A 38 13.09 5.33 -18.34
N TRP A 39 12.28 4.28 -18.53
CA TRP A 39 11.56 3.56 -17.46
C TRP A 39 12.37 2.39 -16.90
N LEU A 40 13.30 1.82 -17.67
CA LEU A 40 14.20 0.76 -17.21
C LEU A 40 15.11 1.23 -16.06
N GLY A 41 15.56 2.50 -16.10
CA GLY A 41 16.37 3.09 -15.03
C GLY A 41 15.63 3.21 -13.70
N ALA A 42 14.39 3.72 -13.71
CA ALA A 42 13.56 3.83 -12.50
C ALA A 42 13.23 2.44 -11.92
N LEU A 43 12.88 1.49 -12.77
CA LEU A 43 12.58 0.11 -12.37
C LEU A 43 13.83 -0.59 -11.81
N ALA A 44 15.01 -0.35 -12.39
CA ALA A 44 16.28 -0.85 -11.87
C ALA A 44 16.63 -0.26 -10.50
N VAL A 45 16.36 1.03 -10.26
CA VAL A 45 16.56 1.66 -8.94
C VAL A 45 15.61 1.07 -7.90
N VAL A 46 14.33 0.87 -8.25
CA VAL A 46 13.35 0.22 -7.36
C VAL A 46 13.74 -1.24 -7.08
N PHE A 47 14.16 -1.99 -8.10
CA PHE A 47 14.64 -3.36 -7.92
C PHE A 47 15.92 -3.42 -7.08
N ALA A 48 16.88 -2.53 -7.32
CA ALA A 48 18.10 -2.45 -6.53
C ALA A 48 17.81 -2.07 -5.08
N ALA A 49 16.83 -1.18 -4.84
CA ALA A 49 16.37 -0.84 -3.50
C ALA A 49 15.69 -2.03 -2.82
N VAL A 50 14.84 -2.79 -3.52
CA VAL A 50 14.19 -4.01 -3.01
C VAL A 50 15.23 -5.11 -2.74
N ILE A 51 16.17 -5.36 -3.65
CA ILE A 51 17.25 -6.34 -3.47
C ILE A 51 18.16 -5.91 -2.31
N GLY A 52 18.52 -4.63 -2.23
CA GLY A 52 19.28 -4.06 -1.12
C GLY A 52 18.55 -4.26 0.22
N LEU A 53 17.24 -3.98 0.25
CA LEU A 53 16.37 -4.23 1.40
C LEU A 53 16.32 -5.71 1.80
N LEU A 54 16.30 -6.63 0.84
CA LEU A 54 16.32 -8.08 1.08
C LEU A 54 17.70 -8.59 1.54
N TRP A 55 18.78 -7.88 1.19
CA TRP A 55 20.14 -8.22 1.59
C TRP A 55 20.46 -7.78 3.03
N ILE A 56 19.78 -6.76 3.54
CA ILE A 56 19.91 -6.32 4.94
C ILE A 56 19.46 -7.47 5.87
N GLY A 57 20.30 -7.82 6.85
CA GLY A 57 20.06 -8.91 7.80
C GLY A 57 18.75 -8.82 8.61
N GLN A 58 18.08 -7.66 8.57
CA GLN A 58 16.78 -7.38 9.20
C GLN A 58 15.61 -7.49 8.19
N ARG A 59 15.55 -8.58 7.42
CA ARG A 59 14.56 -8.84 6.35
C ARG A 59 13.11 -8.53 6.73
N HIS A 60 12.72 -8.77 7.99
CA HIS A 60 11.39 -8.44 8.50
C HIS A 60 11.08 -6.94 8.47
N MET A 61 12.02 -6.14 8.98
CA MET A 61 11.87 -4.68 9.04
C MET A 61 11.95 -4.07 7.66
N ALA A 62 12.77 -4.66 6.79
CA ALA A 62 12.83 -4.27 5.39
C ALA A 62 11.48 -4.46 4.68
N LEU A 63 10.84 -5.63 4.86
CA LEU A 63 9.52 -5.91 4.30
C LEU A 63 8.42 -5.00 4.86
N LEU A 64 8.43 -4.70 6.17
CA LEU A 64 7.52 -3.73 6.77
C LEU A 64 7.72 -2.32 6.23
N THR A 65 8.98 -1.91 6.03
CA THR A 65 9.31 -0.61 5.44
C THR A 65 8.82 -0.54 4.00
N ALA A 66 9.06 -1.59 3.22
CA ALA A 66 8.57 -1.71 1.84
C ALA A 66 7.04 -1.65 1.78
N LEU A 67 6.35 -2.29 2.71
CA LEU A 67 4.89 -2.24 2.81
C LEU A 67 4.38 -0.80 3.03
N VAL A 68 5.00 -0.05 3.95
CA VAL A 68 4.60 1.35 4.22
C VAL A 68 4.91 2.26 3.04
N VAL A 69 6.07 2.09 2.41
CA VAL A 69 6.48 2.85 1.22
C VAL A 69 5.56 2.53 0.03
N ALA A 70 5.05 1.31 -0.08
CA ALA A 70 4.15 0.92 -1.15
C ALA A 70 2.74 1.54 -1.04
N ILE A 71 2.33 2.06 0.13
CA ILE A 71 1.00 2.67 0.33
C ILE A 71 0.76 3.86 -0.62
N PRO A 72 1.61 4.90 -0.66
CA PRO A 72 1.40 6.02 -1.56
C PRO A 72 1.70 5.70 -3.03
N LEU A 73 2.47 4.65 -3.33
CA LEU A 73 2.95 4.35 -4.68
C LEU A 73 1.91 3.58 -5.53
N THR A 74 0.77 4.20 -5.82
CA THR A 74 -0.33 3.56 -6.58
C THR A 74 -0.07 3.50 -8.09
N GLY A 75 1.00 4.12 -8.60
CA GLY A 75 1.37 4.04 -10.02
C GLY A 75 1.82 2.65 -10.49
N PHE A 76 2.23 1.77 -9.57
CA PHE A 76 2.71 0.41 -9.89
C PHE A 76 1.59 -0.64 -9.88
N ASP A 77 0.39 -0.25 -10.28
CA ASP A 77 -0.81 -1.08 -10.23
C ASP A 77 -1.03 -1.82 -11.55
N PHE A 78 -0.94 -3.16 -11.50
CA PHE A 78 -1.23 -4.02 -12.65
C PHE A 78 -2.73 -4.36 -12.68
N SER A 79 -3.51 -3.69 -13.52
CA SER A 79 -4.92 -4.00 -13.71
C SER A 79 -5.10 -5.38 -14.34
N LEU A 80 -5.60 -6.35 -13.57
CA LEU A 80 -5.98 -7.69 -14.03
C LEU A 80 -7.34 -7.68 -14.72
N TYR A 81 -8.23 -6.81 -14.25
CA TYR A 81 -9.58 -6.65 -14.78
C TYR A 81 -10.03 -5.20 -14.64
N TYR A 82 -10.75 -4.68 -15.65
CA TYR A 82 -11.18 -3.29 -15.71
C TYR A 82 -12.62 -3.18 -16.20
N ASN A 83 -13.43 -2.33 -15.55
CA ASN A 83 -14.78 -2.00 -15.99
C ASN A 83 -15.06 -0.49 -15.85
N GLU A 84 -15.06 0.23 -16.98
CA GLU A 84 -15.21 1.70 -17.06
C GLU A 84 -16.61 2.24 -16.71
N LYS A 85 -17.61 1.38 -16.56
CA LYS A 85 -19.01 1.82 -16.71
C LYS A 85 -19.61 2.59 -15.53
N LEU A 86 -18.95 2.71 -14.38
CA LEU A 86 -19.56 3.29 -13.17
C LEU A 86 -18.57 4.18 -12.38
N GLY A 87 -18.97 4.73 -11.24
CA GLY A 87 -18.11 5.47 -10.30
C GLY A 87 -17.68 4.60 -9.11
N GLY A 88 -16.41 4.68 -8.67
CA GLY A 88 -15.83 3.79 -7.66
C GLY A 88 -14.40 3.34 -8.01
N ASP A 89 -13.95 2.24 -7.39
CA ASP A 89 -12.72 1.57 -7.81
C ASP A 89 -13.07 0.54 -8.88
N HIS A 90 -12.58 0.75 -10.09
CA HIS A 90 -13.02 0.03 -11.29
C HIS A 90 -12.10 -1.09 -11.72
N ARG A 91 -11.06 -1.36 -10.91
CA ARG A 91 -9.97 -2.24 -11.29
C ARG A 91 -9.70 -3.24 -10.19
N VAL A 92 -9.51 -4.51 -10.58
CA VAL A 92 -8.75 -5.43 -9.74
C VAL A 92 -7.28 -5.24 -10.12
N ALA A 93 -6.58 -4.40 -9.38
CA ALA A 93 -5.15 -4.19 -9.58
C ALA A 93 -4.34 -5.09 -8.65
N ALA A 94 -3.20 -5.60 -9.11
CA ALA A 94 -2.14 -6.10 -8.23
C ALA A 94 -1.11 -4.97 -8.09
N SER A 95 -0.96 -4.46 -6.87
CA SER A 95 -0.10 -3.33 -6.53
C SER A 95 1.22 -3.80 -5.88
N LEU A 96 2.19 -2.90 -5.77
CA LEU A 96 3.40 -3.13 -4.96
C LEU A 96 3.05 -3.48 -3.50
N LEU A 97 1.96 -2.93 -2.97
CA LEU A 97 1.44 -3.25 -1.66
C LEU A 97 1.00 -4.73 -1.59
N ASP A 98 0.32 -5.25 -2.62
CA ASP A 98 -0.12 -6.64 -2.65
C ASP A 98 1.07 -7.61 -2.68
N PHE A 99 2.13 -7.30 -3.43
CA PHE A 99 3.34 -8.13 -3.48
C PHE A 99 4.11 -8.13 -2.15
N THR A 100 4.27 -6.96 -1.53
CA THR A 100 4.93 -6.85 -0.22
C THR A 100 4.11 -7.52 0.89
N LEU A 101 2.79 -7.39 0.83
CA LEU A 101 1.86 -8.07 1.73
C LEU A 101 1.92 -9.60 1.57
N LEU A 102 1.94 -10.10 0.33
CA LEU A 102 2.09 -11.52 0.04
C LEU A 102 3.43 -12.05 0.55
N ALA A 103 4.52 -11.32 0.35
CA ALA A 103 5.84 -11.70 0.86
C ALA A 103 5.88 -11.80 2.40
N LEU A 104 5.27 -10.84 3.10
CA LEU A 104 5.10 -10.87 4.56
C LEU A 104 4.23 -12.05 5.00
N TRP A 105 3.13 -12.31 4.28
CA TRP A 105 2.23 -13.42 4.57
C TRP A 105 2.92 -14.78 4.40
N LEU A 106 3.62 -15.00 3.28
CA LEU A 106 4.38 -16.23 3.02
C LEU A 106 5.44 -16.42 4.10
N ARG A 107 6.17 -15.36 4.45
CA ARG A 107 7.14 -15.43 5.54
C ARG A 107 6.48 -15.84 6.85
N TYR A 108 5.30 -15.31 7.17
CA TYR A 108 4.56 -15.68 8.37
C TYR A 108 4.13 -17.15 8.35
N MET A 109 3.66 -17.67 7.21
CA MET A 109 3.29 -19.07 7.03
C MET A 109 4.48 -20.04 7.16
N PHE A 110 5.67 -19.66 6.65
CA PHE A 110 6.87 -20.49 6.70
C PHE A 110 7.73 -20.28 7.95
N SER A 111 7.51 -19.21 8.72
CA SER A 111 8.19 -19.02 9.98
C SER A 111 7.64 -19.99 11.02
N VAL A 112 8.52 -20.83 11.58
CA VAL A 112 8.19 -21.70 12.71
C VAL A 112 7.55 -20.83 13.80
N PRO A 113 6.37 -21.21 14.34
CA PRO A 113 5.69 -20.44 15.37
C PRO A 113 6.66 -20.22 16.52
N ARG A 114 7.17 -18.99 16.63
CA ARG A 114 7.95 -18.59 17.80
C ARG A 114 6.96 -18.45 18.95
N PRO A 115 7.28 -18.94 20.15
CA PRO A 115 6.48 -18.62 21.32
C PRO A 115 6.33 -17.10 21.38
N ALA A 116 5.09 -16.63 21.33
CA ALA A 116 4.76 -15.22 21.30
C ALA A 116 5.21 -14.61 22.63
N THR A 117 6.45 -14.13 22.67
CA THR A 117 7.03 -13.44 23.83
C THR A 117 6.51 -12.00 23.96
N GLY A 118 5.59 -11.59 23.09
CA GLY A 118 4.89 -10.31 23.15
C GLY A 118 3.37 -10.52 23.12
N ARG A 119 2.64 -9.67 23.86
CA ARG A 119 1.19 -9.55 23.74
C ARG A 119 0.87 -9.16 22.29
N SER A 120 0.11 -10.00 21.58
CA SER A 120 -0.42 -9.61 20.28
C SER A 120 -1.22 -8.32 20.45
N LEU A 121 -1.00 -7.34 19.58
CA LEU A 121 -1.74 -6.08 19.59
C LEU A 121 -3.22 -6.26 19.21
N GLN A 122 -3.62 -7.45 18.77
CA GLN A 122 -4.99 -7.74 18.36
C GLN A 122 -5.82 -8.32 19.51
N PRO A 123 -6.93 -7.65 19.89
CA PRO A 123 -7.96 -8.30 20.69
C PRO A 123 -8.47 -9.54 19.95
N GLY A 124 -8.63 -10.67 20.63
CA GLY A 124 -9.16 -11.90 20.01
C GLY A 124 -10.52 -11.68 19.33
N VAL A 125 -11.33 -10.77 19.89
CA VAL A 125 -12.64 -10.36 19.35
C VAL A 125 -12.53 -9.69 17.98
N LEU A 126 -11.47 -8.91 17.74
CA LEU A 126 -11.29 -8.18 16.48
C LEU A 126 -11.21 -9.14 15.28
N LYS A 127 -10.56 -10.30 15.44
CA LYS A 127 -10.45 -11.30 14.36
C LYS A 127 -11.82 -11.82 13.94
N TRP A 128 -12.68 -12.11 14.92
CA TRP A 128 -14.04 -12.58 14.67
C TRP A 128 -14.93 -11.49 14.07
N LEU A 129 -14.79 -10.24 14.51
CA LEU A 129 -15.50 -9.11 13.92
C LEU A 129 -15.11 -8.89 12.46
N LEU A 130 -13.81 -8.91 12.13
CA LEU A 130 -13.33 -8.79 10.76
C LEU A 130 -13.80 -9.96 9.88
N ALA A 131 -13.78 -11.18 10.41
CA ALA A 131 -14.30 -12.35 9.71
C ALA A 131 -15.82 -12.24 9.47
N GLY A 132 -16.59 -11.80 10.46
CA GLY A 132 -18.03 -11.55 10.34
C GLY A 132 -18.33 -10.48 9.29
N LEU A 133 -17.59 -9.36 9.31
CA LEU A 133 -17.72 -8.30 8.31
C LEU A 133 -17.43 -8.81 6.89
N PHE A 134 -16.38 -9.62 6.73
CA PHE A 134 -16.04 -10.23 5.45
C PHE A 134 -17.15 -11.16 4.94
N LEU A 135 -17.69 -12.03 5.81
CA LEU A 135 -18.80 -12.91 5.47
C LEU A 135 -20.05 -12.12 5.06
N LEU A 136 -20.37 -11.05 5.79
CA LEU A 136 -21.49 -10.16 5.42
C LEU A 136 -21.26 -9.50 4.05
N ALA A 137 -20.04 -9.06 3.75
CA ALA A 137 -19.71 -8.49 2.44
C ALA A 137 -19.87 -9.51 1.31
N VAL A 138 -19.43 -10.75 1.51
CA VAL A 138 -19.62 -11.85 0.55
C VAL A 138 -21.10 -12.18 0.37
N LEU A 139 -21.88 -12.26 1.46
CA LEU A 139 -23.32 -12.51 1.40
C LEU A 139 -24.05 -11.38 0.66
N SER A 140 -23.67 -10.12 0.90
CA SER A 140 -24.21 -8.96 0.20
C SER A 140 -23.95 -9.01 -1.32
N ALA A 141 -22.86 -9.66 -1.76
CA ALA A 141 -22.54 -9.79 -3.18
C ALA A 141 -23.60 -10.60 -3.95
N ASN A 142 -24.27 -11.56 -3.31
CA ASN A 142 -25.31 -12.37 -3.92
C ASN A 142 -26.59 -11.57 -4.23
N PHE A 143 -26.81 -10.45 -3.55
CA PHE A 143 -27.98 -9.59 -3.72
C PHE A 143 -27.69 -8.33 -4.54
N ALA A 144 -26.45 -8.17 -5.02
CA ALA A 144 -26.05 -6.99 -5.75
C ALA A 144 -26.59 -6.98 -7.19
N LYS A 145 -27.05 -5.81 -7.65
CA LYS A 145 -27.45 -5.59 -9.05
C LYS A 145 -26.29 -5.79 -10.02
N GLU A 146 -25.08 -5.44 -9.57
CA GLU A 146 -23.83 -5.63 -10.33
C GLU A 146 -22.83 -6.47 -9.52
N PRO A 147 -22.79 -7.80 -9.77
CA PRO A 147 -21.91 -8.71 -9.04
C PRO A 147 -20.42 -8.40 -9.22
N SER A 148 -20.02 -7.89 -10.39
CA SER A 148 -18.61 -7.59 -10.71
C SER A 148 -18.04 -6.47 -9.84
N LEU A 149 -18.77 -5.38 -9.63
CA LEU A 149 -18.36 -4.29 -8.75
C LEU A 149 -18.29 -4.73 -7.29
N THR A 150 -19.26 -5.54 -6.86
CA THR A 150 -19.28 -6.03 -5.48
C THR A 150 -18.12 -6.98 -5.22
N LEU A 151 -17.71 -7.76 -6.22
CA LEU A 151 -16.51 -8.58 -6.15
C LEU A 151 -15.24 -7.74 -5.93
N PHE A 152 -15.11 -6.57 -6.57
CA PHE A 152 -13.96 -5.68 -6.34
C PHE A 152 -13.91 -5.19 -4.90
N GLU A 153 -15.06 -4.81 -4.36
CA GLU A 153 -15.19 -4.38 -2.96
C GLU A 153 -14.85 -5.51 -1.97
N VAL A 154 -15.30 -6.74 -2.25
CA VAL A 154 -14.96 -7.92 -1.44
C VAL A 154 -13.45 -8.21 -1.49
N ILE A 155 -12.83 -8.14 -2.67
CA ILE A 155 -11.37 -8.32 -2.82
C ILE A 155 -10.61 -7.21 -2.07
N ARG A 156 -11.05 -5.95 -2.18
CA ARG A 156 -10.45 -4.82 -1.47
C ARG A 156 -10.57 -4.99 0.05
N LEU A 157 -11.74 -5.39 0.55
CA LEU A 157 -11.96 -5.68 1.97
C LEU A 157 -11.04 -6.83 2.44
N PHE A 158 -10.91 -7.89 1.66
CA PHE A 158 -10.00 -8.99 1.97
C PHE A 158 -8.56 -8.50 2.13
N ARG A 159 -8.07 -7.66 1.21
CA ARG A 159 -6.72 -7.07 1.30
C ARG A 159 -6.55 -6.21 2.54
N MET A 160 -7.54 -5.38 2.87
CA MET A 160 -7.51 -4.54 4.08
C MET A 160 -7.46 -5.41 5.36
N ILE A 161 -8.22 -6.51 5.41
CA ILE A 161 -8.20 -7.46 6.52
C ILE A 161 -6.83 -8.15 6.62
N MET A 162 -6.28 -8.62 5.49
CA MET A 162 -4.94 -9.22 5.46
C MET A 162 -3.87 -8.24 5.93
N LEU A 163 -3.92 -6.99 5.46
CA LEU A 163 -3.02 -5.92 5.87
C LEU A 163 -3.10 -5.69 7.38
N ALA A 164 -4.31 -5.53 7.92
CA ALA A 164 -4.53 -5.33 9.35
C ALA A 164 -3.99 -6.50 10.19
N MET A 165 -4.24 -7.75 9.76
CA MET A 165 -3.73 -8.93 10.45
C MET A 165 -2.21 -9.04 10.39
N ILE A 166 -1.61 -8.81 9.22
CA ILE A 166 -0.16 -8.95 9.04
C ILE A 166 0.58 -7.86 9.80
N VAL A 167 0.15 -6.61 9.70
CA VAL A 167 0.78 -5.48 10.42
C VAL A 167 0.69 -5.69 11.92
N ALA A 168 -0.48 -6.02 12.45
CA ALA A 168 -0.66 -6.16 13.89
C ALA A 168 0.09 -7.36 14.49
N ASN A 169 0.37 -8.41 13.71
CA ASN A 169 1.22 -9.53 14.14
C ASN A 169 2.71 -9.33 13.82
N SER A 170 3.05 -8.37 12.96
CA SER A 170 4.43 -8.08 12.56
C SER A 170 5.07 -6.99 13.41
N VAL A 171 4.27 -6.08 13.95
CA VAL A 171 4.71 -4.92 14.73
C VAL A 171 4.54 -5.22 16.23
N ASN A 172 5.32 -6.18 16.75
CA ASN A 172 5.18 -6.63 18.14
C ASN A 172 6.14 -5.94 19.12
N ALA A 173 7.07 -5.13 18.61
CA ALA A 173 8.09 -4.46 19.41
C ALA A 173 7.94 -2.93 19.29
N PRO A 174 8.14 -2.16 20.38
CA PRO A 174 8.10 -0.69 20.35
C PRO A 174 9.04 -0.09 19.29
N MET A 175 10.24 -0.67 19.11
CA MET A 175 11.18 -0.25 18.07
C MET A 175 10.64 -0.47 16.65
N ALA A 176 9.89 -1.55 16.42
CA ALA A 176 9.28 -1.83 15.13
C ALA A 176 8.18 -0.81 14.82
N LEU A 177 7.33 -0.53 15.80
CA LEU A 177 6.26 0.46 15.70
C LEU A 177 6.85 1.84 15.40
N GLN A 178 7.87 2.25 16.16
CA GLN A 178 8.55 3.52 15.95
C GLN A 178 9.11 3.64 14.54
N ARG A 179 9.73 2.59 13.98
CA ARG A 179 10.23 2.60 12.60
C ARG A 179 9.10 2.73 11.58
N VAL A 180 8.03 1.95 11.72
CA VAL A 180 6.86 2.03 10.82
C VAL A 180 6.28 3.44 10.82
N VAL A 181 6.10 4.03 12.00
CA VAL A 181 5.61 5.40 12.15
C VAL A 181 6.58 6.41 11.52
N MET A 182 7.89 6.28 11.74
CA MET A 182 8.87 7.17 11.11
C MET A 182 8.81 7.12 9.58
N VAL A 183 8.77 5.91 9.01
CA VAL A 183 8.67 5.74 7.55
C VAL A 183 7.39 6.38 7.04
N LEU A 184 6.27 6.19 7.74
CA LEU A 184 4.99 6.80 7.39
C LEU A 184 5.06 8.33 7.40
N LEU A 185 5.67 8.93 8.43
CA LEU A 185 5.86 10.39 8.52
C LEU A 185 6.74 10.94 7.38
N VAL A 186 7.81 10.23 7.02
CA VAL A 186 8.70 10.60 5.91
C VAL A 186 7.96 10.52 4.58
N MET A 187 7.19 9.44 4.34
CA MET A 187 6.38 9.30 3.14
C MET A 187 5.31 10.39 3.05
N THR A 188 4.67 10.75 4.17
CA THR A 188 3.71 11.87 4.20
C THR A 188 4.36 13.22 3.87
N MET A 189 5.59 13.47 4.32
CA MET A 189 6.32 14.67 3.91
C MET A 189 6.61 14.66 2.41
N LEU A 190 7.06 13.52 1.87
CA LEU A 190 7.31 13.36 0.44
C LEU A 190 6.03 13.64 -0.37
N GLU A 191 4.91 13.03 0.00
CA GLU A 191 3.61 13.31 -0.62
C GLU A 191 3.22 14.77 -0.52
N GLY A 192 3.47 15.42 0.62
CA GLY A 192 3.16 16.83 0.78
C GLY A 192 4.01 17.74 -0.10
N PHE A 193 5.30 17.43 -0.27
CA PHE A 193 6.16 18.14 -1.22
C PHE A 193 5.73 17.92 -2.67
N LEU A 194 5.38 16.68 -3.04
CA LEU A 194 4.90 16.37 -4.39
C LEU A 194 3.57 17.07 -4.68
N ALA A 195 2.63 17.05 -3.74
CA ALA A 195 1.36 17.77 -3.84
C ALA A 195 1.58 19.28 -4.00
N TYR A 196 2.51 19.87 -3.24
CA TYR A 196 2.84 21.29 -3.38
C TYR A 196 3.49 21.61 -4.74
N ALA A 197 4.40 20.76 -5.20
CA ALA A 197 5.02 20.90 -6.51
C ALA A 197 3.99 20.76 -7.66
N GLN A 198 3.03 19.84 -7.55
CA GLN A 198 1.89 19.73 -8.48
C GLN A 198 1.08 21.02 -8.52
N LYS A 199 0.87 21.68 -7.37
CA LYS A 199 0.15 22.95 -7.32
C LYS A 199 0.90 24.05 -8.08
N LEU A 200 2.21 24.15 -7.89
CA LEU A 200 3.05 25.17 -8.54
C LEU A 200 3.22 24.96 -10.05
N SER A 201 3.25 23.70 -10.50
CA SER A 201 3.41 23.31 -11.91
C SER A 201 2.13 23.40 -12.73
N GLY A 202 0.99 23.75 -12.14
CA GLY A 202 -0.29 23.78 -12.85
C GLY A 202 -1.01 22.43 -12.92
N GLY A 203 -0.57 21.44 -12.13
CA GLY A 203 -1.31 20.20 -11.85
C GLY A 203 -0.61 18.91 -12.27
N GLN A 204 0.44 18.97 -13.10
CA GLN A 204 1.18 17.79 -13.56
C GLN A 204 2.71 18.02 -13.47
N LEU A 205 3.42 17.02 -12.97
CA LEU A 205 4.88 16.96 -12.84
C LEU A 205 5.53 16.01 -13.86
N GLY A 206 4.74 15.21 -14.59
CA GLY A 206 5.22 14.17 -15.49
C GLY A 206 5.73 12.92 -14.75
N ILE A 207 5.18 12.64 -13.56
CA ILE A 207 5.52 11.48 -12.72
C ILE A 207 4.46 10.39 -12.78
N ASP A 208 3.86 10.18 -13.96
CA ASP A 208 2.84 9.16 -14.24
C ASP A 208 3.23 7.76 -13.71
N LEU A 209 4.54 7.44 -13.75
CA LEU A 209 5.16 6.25 -13.13
C LEU A 209 4.68 5.94 -11.72
N VAL A 210 4.59 6.99 -10.91
CA VAL A 210 4.47 6.90 -9.47
C VAL A 210 3.00 6.98 -9.06
N GLY A 211 2.12 7.27 -10.01
CA GLY A 211 0.67 7.38 -9.83
C GLY A 211 0.18 8.82 -9.94
N GLU A 212 0.83 9.67 -10.74
CA GLU A 212 0.25 10.98 -11.06
C GLU A 212 -1.08 10.84 -11.82
N PRO A 213 -2.09 11.70 -11.57
CA PRO A 213 -3.27 11.73 -12.42
C PRO A 213 -2.97 12.04 -13.89
N ASP A 214 -3.44 11.17 -14.79
CA ASP A 214 -3.41 11.35 -16.26
C ASP A 214 -4.06 12.67 -16.73
N LYS A 215 -4.95 13.25 -15.92
CA LYS A 215 -5.64 14.51 -16.22
C LYS A 215 -5.61 15.44 -15.02
N VAL A 216 -5.30 16.71 -15.27
CA VAL A 216 -5.38 17.77 -14.26
C VAL A 216 -6.79 17.77 -13.66
N MET A 217 -6.87 17.54 -12.35
CA MET A 217 -8.14 17.58 -11.63
C MET A 217 -8.50 19.02 -11.31
N ILE A 218 -9.62 19.46 -11.86
CA ILE A 218 -10.08 20.84 -11.73
C ILE A 218 -11.37 20.87 -10.91
N GLN A 219 -11.44 21.81 -9.96
CA GLN A 219 -12.65 22.12 -9.20
C GLN A 219 -13.10 23.54 -9.48
N LYS A 220 -14.35 23.70 -9.90
CA LYS A 220 -14.99 25.02 -9.92
C LYS A 220 -15.45 25.36 -8.51
N LEU A 221 -14.97 26.49 -7.99
CA LEU A 221 -15.43 27.05 -6.73
C LEU A 221 -16.75 27.80 -6.94
N ASN A 222 -17.50 28.00 -5.85
CA ASN A 222 -18.76 28.75 -5.87
C ASN A 222 -18.56 30.21 -6.30
N THR A 223 -17.34 30.74 -6.18
CA THR A 223 -16.93 32.08 -6.64
C THR A 223 -16.77 32.17 -8.16
N GLY A 224 -16.84 31.04 -8.88
CA GLY A 224 -16.56 30.97 -10.32
C GLY A 224 -15.09 30.66 -10.65
N ASP A 225 -14.20 30.76 -9.67
CA ASP A 225 -12.79 30.44 -9.82
C ASP A 225 -12.55 28.95 -10.06
N ILE A 226 -11.52 28.68 -10.86
CA ILE A 226 -11.09 27.33 -11.23
C ILE A 226 -9.84 26.99 -10.44
N GLU A 227 -9.92 26.02 -9.55
CA GLU A 227 -8.80 25.58 -8.72
C GLU A 227 -8.34 24.16 -9.07
N ILE A 228 -7.02 24.00 -9.13
CA ILE A 228 -6.37 22.72 -9.37
C ILE A 228 -6.34 21.92 -8.07
N ARG A 229 -6.80 20.68 -8.12
CA ARG A 229 -6.73 19.70 -7.03
C ARG A 229 -5.52 18.81 -7.21
N VAL A 230 -4.71 18.69 -6.17
CA VAL A 230 -3.47 17.90 -6.20
C VAL A 230 -3.74 16.48 -5.68
N GLY A 231 -3.13 15.49 -6.34
CA GLY A 231 -3.33 14.07 -6.05
C GLY A 231 -2.12 13.36 -5.45
N GLY A 232 -0.94 13.99 -5.46
CA GLY A 232 0.31 13.35 -5.10
C GLY A 232 0.57 12.13 -5.98
N THR A 233 1.14 11.09 -5.41
CA THR A 233 1.33 9.79 -6.06
C THR A 233 0.10 8.90 -5.98
N PHE A 234 -0.96 9.32 -5.28
CA PHE A 234 -2.21 8.56 -5.16
C PHE A 234 -3.11 8.66 -6.41
N GLY A 235 -2.78 9.50 -7.39
CA GLY A 235 -3.57 9.67 -8.59
C GLY A 235 -4.87 10.45 -8.40
N HIS A 236 -5.34 10.62 -7.16
CA HIS A 236 -6.59 11.30 -6.88
C HIS A 236 -6.56 12.08 -5.55
N ALA A 237 -6.96 13.34 -5.60
CA ALA A 237 -6.99 14.25 -4.45
C ALA A 237 -7.76 13.69 -3.23
N ASN A 238 -8.84 12.92 -3.47
CA ASN A 238 -9.60 12.30 -2.39
C ASN A 238 -8.83 11.16 -1.68
N GLN A 239 -8.01 10.40 -2.42
CA GLN A 239 -7.22 9.33 -1.84
C GLN A 239 -6.07 9.88 -1.00
N LEU A 240 -5.35 10.89 -1.54
CA LEU A 240 -4.32 11.62 -0.80
C LEU A 240 -4.90 12.25 0.47
N ALA A 241 -6.05 12.91 0.38
CA ALA A 241 -6.71 13.54 1.53
C ALA A 241 -7.05 12.52 2.63
N ARG A 242 -7.59 11.35 2.29
CA ARG A 242 -7.86 10.27 3.25
C ARG A 242 -6.58 9.76 3.90
N PHE A 243 -5.51 9.59 3.13
CA PHE A 243 -4.21 9.21 3.67
C PHE A 243 -3.70 10.25 4.68
N LEU A 244 -3.73 11.53 4.32
CA LEU A 244 -3.35 12.63 5.21
C LEU A 244 -4.24 12.70 6.46
N GLY A 245 -5.55 12.53 6.31
CA GLY A 245 -6.51 12.51 7.41
C GLY A 245 -6.24 11.40 8.44
N LEU A 246 -5.65 10.27 8.00
CA LEU A 246 -5.23 9.19 8.89
C LEU A 246 -3.86 9.43 9.54
N VAL A 247 -2.90 10.00 8.79
CA VAL A 247 -1.51 10.14 9.28
C VAL A 247 -1.31 11.40 10.13
N LEU A 248 -2.00 12.51 9.84
CA LEU A 248 -1.81 13.77 10.57
C LEU A 248 -2.18 13.67 12.06
N PRO A 249 -3.29 13.01 12.48
CA PRO A 249 -3.57 12.80 13.90
C PRO A 249 -2.48 11.98 14.60
N LEU A 250 -1.91 11.00 13.90
CA LEU A 250 -0.78 10.22 14.40
C LEU A 250 0.48 11.07 14.54
N ALA A 251 0.78 11.93 13.56
CA ALA A 251 1.87 12.90 13.63
C ALA A 251 1.69 13.85 14.82
N LEU A 252 0.47 14.33 15.07
CA LEU A 252 0.14 15.15 16.24
C LEU A 252 0.43 14.43 17.55
N ALA A 253 -0.02 13.19 17.68
CA ALA A 253 0.24 12.36 18.85
C ALA A 253 1.75 12.20 19.10
N VAL A 254 2.55 11.94 18.05
CA VAL A 254 4.01 11.81 18.17
C VAL A 254 4.70 13.15 18.49
N ALA A 255 4.23 14.26 17.94
CA ALA A 255 4.78 15.59 18.20
C ALA A 255 4.58 16.02 19.66
N ILE A 256 3.43 15.68 20.25
CA ILE A 256 3.08 16.02 21.64
C ILE A 256 3.72 15.02 22.62
N ALA A 257 3.52 13.72 22.41
CA ALA A 257 3.85 12.68 23.39
C ALA A 257 5.20 11.97 23.14
N GLY A 258 5.87 12.22 22.02
CA GLY A 258 7.14 11.55 21.70
C GLY A 258 8.26 11.93 22.67
N GLU A 259 9.01 10.95 23.16
CA GLU A 259 10.13 11.20 24.09
C GLU A 259 11.35 11.80 23.39
N ASN A 260 11.60 11.42 22.14
CA ASN A 260 12.79 11.85 21.39
C ASN A 260 12.51 13.13 20.61
N LYS A 261 13.28 14.19 20.91
CA LYS A 261 13.19 15.50 20.25
C LYS A 261 13.27 15.43 18.72
N ARG A 262 14.09 14.52 18.16
CA ARG A 262 14.21 14.37 16.69
C ARG A 262 12.91 13.87 16.06
N TYR A 263 12.24 12.91 16.71
CA TYR A 263 10.97 12.38 16.23
C TYR A 263 9.83 13.38 16.38
N ARG A 264 9.83 14.16 17.46
CA ARG A 264 8.87 15.26 17.62
C ARG A 264 9.05 16.32 16.53
N LEU A 265 10.29 16.69 16.22
CA LEU A 265 10.57 17.66 15.16
C LEU A 265 10.13 17.15 13.79
N LEU A 266 10.45 15.89 13.47
CA LEU A 266 9.99 15.25 12.24
C LEU A 266 8.46 15.27 12.15
N ALA A 267 7.77 14.82 13.21
CA ALA A 267 6.31 14.79 13.24
C ALA A 267 5.69 16.20 13.15
N GLY A 268 6.30 17.20 13.80
CA GLY A 268 5.90 18.61 13.67
C GLY A 268 6.06 19.12 12.24
N ALA A 269 7.16 18.80 11.57
CA ALA A 269 7.35 19.14 10.16
C ALA A 269 6.32 18.43 9.26
N THR A 270 6.04 17.15 9.52
CA THR A 270 4.99 16.40 8.82
C THR A 270 3.62 17.04 8.98
N LEU A 271 3.27 17.56 10.17
CA LEU A 271 2.00 18.26 10.38
C LEU A 271 1.87 19.52 9.52
N VAL A 272 2.93 20.33 9.45
CA VAL A 272 2.92 21.56 8.67
C VAL A 272 2.83 21.24 7.18
N ILE A 273 3.73 20.39 6.67
CA ILE A 273 3.80 20.03 5.25
C ILE A 273 2.55 19.27 4.81
N GLY A 274 2.15 18.25 5.57
CA GLY A 274 0.97 17.46 5.28
C GLY A 274 -0.34 18.25 5.46
N GLY A 275 -0.39 19.21 6.38
CA GLY A 275 -1.53 20.12 6.52
C GLY A 275 -1.70 21.05 5.31
N VAL A 276 -0.60 21.63 4.82
CA VAL A 276 -0.60 22.43 3.58
C VAL A 276 -1.05 21.56 2.39
N ALA A 277 -0.51 20.35 2.28
CA ALA A 277 -0.91 19.40 1.23
C ALA A 277 -2.39 19.03 1.33
N LEU A 278 -2.91 18.82 2.53
CA LEU A 278 -4.31 18.50 2.76
C LEU A 278 -5.23 19.62 2.28
N VAL A 279 -4.91 20.88 2.61
CA VAL A 279 -5.64 22.05 2.10
C VAL A 279 -5.59 22.10 0.57
N ALA A 280 -4.42 21.84 -0.02
CA ALA A 280 -4.25 21.85 -1.48
C ALA A 280 -5.08 20.77 -2.20
N THR A 281 -5.46 19.68 -1.54
CA THR A 281 -6.35 18.65 -2.14
C THR A 281 -7.78 19.16 -2.40
N LEU A 282 -8.19 20.21 -1.68
CA LEU A 282 -9.57 20.73 -1.64
C LEU A 282 -10.63 19.65 -1.38
N SER A 283 -10.23 18.53 -0.77
CA SER A 283 -11.16 17.43 -0.49
C SER A 283 -11.92 17.71 0.80
N ARG A 284 -13.25 17.66 0.70
CA ARG A 284 -14.18 17.70 1.84
C ARG A 284 -14.34 16.33 2.52
N ALA A 285 -13.71 15.29 1.96
CA ALA A 285 -13.85 13.90 2.40
C ALA A 285 -12.64 13.40 3.22
N ALA A 286 -11.82 14.33 3.71
CA ALA A 286 -10.71 14.08 4.61
C ALA A 286 -11.18 13.82 6.04
#